data_AF-A0A536D863-F1
#
_entry.id   AF-A0A536D863-F1
#
_cell.length_a   1.000
_cell.length_b   1.000
_cell.length_c   1.000
_cell.angle_alpha   90.00
_cell.angle_beta   90.00
_cell.angle_gamma   90.00
#
_symmetry.space_group_name_H-M   'P 1'
#
loop_
_entity.id
_entity.type
_entity.pdbx_description
1 polymer ?
#
loop_
_entity_poly.entity_id
_entity_poly.type
_entity_poly.pdbx_seq_one_letter_code
_entity_poly.pdbx_strand_id
1 'polypeptide(L)' 'MITPVDEQTASTLAAVARFNAAFDRHDVDAIMAASTEDCVFENTGPAPDGKRYTGAAAVRGFWQRFFQSNPR' A
#
# COMPACT_ATOMS: atom_id res chain seq x y z
N MET A 1 10.59 13.46 -28.23
CA MET A 1 11.11 12.09 -28.03
C MET A 1 10.84 11.73 -26.58
N ILE A 2 10.08 10.66 -26.32
CA ILE A 2 9.87 10.14 -24.97
C ILE A 2 11.11 9.29 -24.68
N THR A 3 11.89 9.64 -23.67
CA THR A 3 13.04 8.84 -23.25
C THR A 3 12.54 7.45 -22.85
N PRO A 4 13.20 6.36 -23.29
CA PRO A 4 12.86 5.03 -22.80
C PRO A 4 12.90 5.04 -21.28
N VAL A 5 11.82 4.52 -20.67
CA VAL A 5 11.73 4.37 -19.22
C VAL A 5 12.79 3.35 -18.84
N ASP A 6 13.71 3.71 -17.94
CA ASP A 6 14.72 2.78 -17.46
C ASP A 6 14.07 1.61 -16.69
N GLU A 7 14.80 0.51 -16.55
CA GLU A 7 14.28 -0.72 -15.94
C GLU A 7 13.79 -0.51 -14.51
N GLN A 8 14.47 0.33 -13.73
CA GLN A 8 14.08 0.62 -12.35
C GLN A 8 12.76 1.38 -12.29
N THR A 9 12.58 2.37 -13.16
CA THR A 9 11.32 3.10 -13.28
C THR A 9 10.18 2.17 -13.72
N ALA A 10 10.41 1.29 -14.71
CA ALA A 10 9.42 0.32 -15.17
C ALA A 10 8.99 -0.66 -14.04
N SER A 11 9.96 -1.18 -13.27
CA SER A 11 9.72 -2.06 -12.13
C SER A 11 8.90 -1.36 -11.02
N THR A 12 9.24 -0.11 -10.71
CA THR A 12 8.53 0.70 -9.71
C THR A 12 7.08 0.93 -10.11
N LEU A 13 6.82 1.27 -11.39
CA LEU A 13 5.47 1.43 -11.93
C LEU A 13 4.65 0.14 -11.80
N ALA A 14 5.24 -1.01 -12.10
CA ALA A 14 4.59 -2.30 -11.97
C ALA A 14 4.22 -2.62 -10.50
N ALA A 15 5.12 -2.31 -9.55
CA ALA A 15 4.85 -2.49 -8.12
C ALA A 15 3.68 -1.61 -7.64
N VAL A 16 3.67 -0.32 -8.01
CA VAL A 16 2.58 0.60 -7.67
C VAL A 16 1.25 0.16 -8.29
N ALA A 17 1.27 -0.27 -9.56
CA ALA A 17 0.06 -0.76 -10.23
C ALA A 17 -0.53 -2.01 -9.53
N ARG A 18 0.32 -2.94 -9.09
CA ARG A 18 -0.10 -4.13 -8.32
C ARG A 18 -0.75 -3.74 -6.99
N PHE A 19 -0.15 -2.80 -6.26
CA PHE A 19 -0.70 -2.30 -4.99
C PHE A 19 -2.05 -1.62 -5.20
N ASN A 20 -2.15 -0.70 -6.16
CA ASN A 20 -3.40 0.03 -6.45
C ASN A 20 -4.52 -0.93 -6.88
N ALA A 21 -4.23 -1.90 -7.74
CA ALA A 21 -5.23 -2.88 -8.14
C ALA A 21 -5.74 -3.72 -6.95
N ALA A 22 -4.90 -4.02 -5.96
CA ALA A 22 -5.33 -4.69 -4.73
C ALA A 22 -6.18 -3.78 -3.83
N PHE A 23 -5.76 -2.53 -3.69
CA PHE A 23 -6.50 -1.50 -2.96
C PHE A 23 -7.91 -1.28 -3.53
N ASP A 24 -8.03 -1.10 -4.85
CA ASP A 24 -9.31 -0.90 -5.53
C ASP A 24 -10.28 -2.05 -5.27
N ARG A 25 -9.76 -3.28 -5.15
CA ARG A 25 -10.53 -4.51 -4.85
C ARG A 25 -10.90 -4.69 -3.38
N HIS A 26 -10.42 -3.82 -2.49
CA HIS A 26 -10.49 -3.98 -1.02
C HIS A 26 -9.88 -5.32 -0.57
N ASP A 27 -8.82 -5.77 -1.26
CA ASP A 27 -8.19 -7.08 -1.10
C ASP A 27 -6.95 -6.98 -0.20
N VAL A 28 -7.16 -7.17 1.11
CA VAL A 28 -6.10 -7.04 2.12
C VAL A 28 -4.97 -8.04 1.88
N ASP A 29 -5.27 -9.26 1.45
CA ASP A 29 -4.24 -10.27 1.21
C ASP A 29 -3.32 -9.87 0.06
N ALA A 30 -3.89 -9.36 -1.04
CA ALA A 30 -3.10 -8.87 -2.16
C ALA A 30 -2.31 -7.59 -1.83
N ILE A 31 -2.84 -6.70 -0.99
CA ILE A 31 -2.09 -5.52 -0.50
C ILE A 31 -0.86 -5.98 0.30
N MET A 32 -1.04 -6.92 1.22
CA MET A 32 0.06 -7.43 2.02
C MET A 32 1.09 -8.18 1.17
N ALA A 33 0.65 -8.93 0.15
CA ALA A 33 1.54 -9.59 -0.80
C ALA A 33 2.21 -8.63 -1.80
N ALA A 34 1.86 -7.34 -1.80
CA ALA A 34 2.55 -6.28 -2.53
C ALA A 34 3.52 -5.48 -1.64
N SER A 35 3.62 -5.83 -0.35
CA SER A 35 4.43 -5.16 0.65
C SER A 35 5.51 -6.10 1.20
N THR A 36 6.58 -5.56 1.78
CA THR A 36 7.59 -6.35 2.50
C THR A 36 7.14 -6.67 3.92
N GLU A 37 7.77 -7.66 4.56
CA GLU A 37 7.44 -8.07 5.93
C GLU A 37 7.68 -6.94 6.96
N ASP A 38 8.70 -6.12 6.71
CA ASP A 38 9.11 -4.97 7.52
C ASP A 38 8.44 -3.65 7.10
N CYS A 39 7.41 -3.71 6.25
CA CYS A 39 6.71 -2.53 5.73
C CYS A 39 6.26 -1.59 6.86
N VAL A 40 6.48 -0.29 6.64
CA VAL A 40 5.98 0.78 7.48
C VAL A 40 4.90 1.52 6.69
N PHE A 41 3.72 1.67 7.29
CA PHE A 41 2.66 2.51 6.77
C PHE A 41 2.45 3.72 7.68
N GLU A 42 2.64 4.91 7.12
CA GLU A 42 2.36 6.18 7.79
C GLU A 42 1.01 6.72 7.31
N ASN A 43 0.00 6.57 8.16
CA ASN A 43 -1.35 7.02 7.83
C ASN A 43 -1.42 8.54 7.84
N THR A 44 -2.25 9.13 6.99
CA THR A 44 -2.41 10.59 6.87
C THR A 44 -3.07 11.26 8.09
N GLY A 45 -3.62 10.47 9.01
CA GLY A 45 -4.24 10.98 10.24
C GLY A 45 -4.04 10.06 11.45
N PRO A 46 -4.26 10.59 12.66
CA PRO A 46 -4.63 11.98 12.96
C PRO A 46 -3.46 12.97 12.84
N ALA A 47 -3.72 14.23 12.50
CA ALA A 47 -2.72 15.29 12.47
C ALA A 47 -2.06 15.49 13.87
N PRO A 48 -0.82 16.01 13.95
CA PRO A 48 0.03 16.46 12.83
C PRO A 48 0.78 15.34 12.11
N ASP A 49 1.15 14.26 12.82
CA ASP A 49 2.11 13.28 12.33
C ASP A 49 1.45 12.02 11.74
N GLY A 50 0.14 11.87 11.91
CA GLY A 50 -0.54 10.65 11.55
C GLY A 50 -0.31 9.51 12.55
N LYS A 51 -0.65 8.30 12.13
CA LYS A 51 -0.33 7.08 12.89
C LYS A 51 0.56 6.18 12.05
N ARG A 52 1.71 5.83 12.62
CA ARG A 52 2.66 4.86 12.04
C ARG A 52 2.30 3.43 12.44
N TYR A 53 2.30 2.53 11.46
CA TYR A 53 2.12 1.10 11.63
C TYR A 53 3.36 0.38 11.11
N THR A 54 4.03 -0.39 11.95
CA THR A 54 5.32 -1.02 11.63
C THR A 54 5.16 -2.53 11.58
N GLY A 55 5.60 -3.14 10.48
CA GLY A 55 5.58 -4.58 10.25
C GLY A 55 4.24 -5.10 9.74
N ALA A 56 4.30 -6.27 9.09
CA ALA A 56 3.18 -6.85 8.36
C ALA A 56 1.88 -6.96 9.19
N ALA A 57 1.96 -7.39 10.45
CA ALA A 57 0.78 -7.55 11.29
C ALA A 57 0.06 -6.22 11.57
N ALA A 58 0.81 -5.15 11.87
CA ALA A 58 0.23 -3.84 12.18
C ALA A 58 -0.39 -3.19 10.93
N VAL A 59 0.31 -3.28 9.79
CA VAL A 59 -0.15 -2.77 8.49
C VAL A 59 -1.40 -3.52 8.03
N ARG A 60 -1.42 -4.86 8.13
CA ARG A 60 -2.60 -5.67 7.82
C ARG A 60 -3.81 -5.27 8.65
N GLY A 61 -3.62 -5.10 9.96
CA GLY A 61 -4.69 -4.66 10.85
C GLY A 61 -5.24 -3.28 10.49
N PHE A 62 -4.40 -2.36 9.99
CA PHE A 62 -4.88 -1.08 9.47
C PHE A 62 -5.79 -1.28 8.24
N TRP A 63 -5.34 -2.00 7.22
CA TRP A 63 -6.13 -2.19 5.99
C TRP A 63 -7.47 -2.88 6.25
N GLN A 64 -7.50 -3.89 7.12
CA GLN A 64 -8.75 -4.57 7.52
C GLN A 64 -9.74 -3.57 8.13
N ARG A 65 -9.31 -2.75 9.09
CA ARG A 65 -10.18 -1.74 9.71
C ARG A 65 -10.59 -0.66 8.71
N PHE A 66 -9.67 -0.23 7.85
CA PHE A 66 -9.93 0.80 6.85
C PHE A 66 -11.06 0.38 5.91
N PHE A 67 -11.01 -0.81 5.32
CA PHE A 67 -12.06 -1.29 4.41
C PHE A 67 -13.35 -1.70 5.13
N GLN A 68 -13.28 -2.12 6.39
CA GLN A 68 -14.50 -2.33 7.20
C GLN A 68 -15.25 -1.01 7.44
N SER A 69 -14.53 0.08 7.70
CA SER A 69 -15.12 1.41 7.91
C SER A 69 -15.49 2.13 6.61
N ASN A 70 -14.94 1.67 5.47
CA ASN A 70 -15.18 2.25 4.14
C ASN A 70 -15.58 1.12 3.17
N PRO A 71 -16.82 0.60 3.28
CA PRO A 71 -17.32 -0.41 2.35
C PRO A 71 -17.45 0.17 0.93
N ARG A 72 -17.45 -0.72 -0.08
CA ARG A 72 -17.69 -0.34 -1.48
C ARG A 72 -19.10 0.18 -1.73
#